data_AF-A0A8C6SH29-F1
#
_entry.id   AF-A0A8C6SH29-F1
#
_cell.length_a   1.000
_cell.length_b   1.000
_cell.length_c   1.000
_cell.angle_alpha   90.00
_cell.angle_beta   90.00
_cell.angle_gamma   90.00
#
_symmetry.space_group_name_H-M   'P 1'
#
loop_
_entity.id
_entity.type
_entity.pdbx_description
1 polymer ?
#
loop_
_entity_poly.entity_id
_entity_poly.type
_entity_poly.pdbx_seq_one_letter_code
_entity_poly.pdbx_strand_id
1 'polypeptide(L)'
;IGTQTLCHPKLLQKVGHLVASLHVHRNTLVFEFSTDAERLYFSKVANILTNRQHKQQRETAQDIVRFRQQYQQPPDQREFDLNDSERYKNMSPEEAQMMIPGLAGEDPNSKDRQQRQREQLRDWLIQQQAERDGERHRQKMEGTTKPFYGQYFNNTALELQNLEMENRKATVIATKDYNLAMVRYKKQQRQEFSKTTEVLDFMDDPVTKDNSPQSIVDIERRETLKLKEFQKAQIEEKERNEEHYYDRIRIDSARAATLIERQQAKLNKQMRKHLDSTNLMLAETRRQLGAVSESFFSQFNTCSR
;
A
#
# COMPACT_ATOMS: atom_id res chain seq x y z
N ILE A 1 150.72 14.77 -84.52
CA ILE A 1 149.94 15.90 -83.97
C ILE A 1 148.79 15.27 -83.20
N GLY A 2 148.83 15.35 -81.87
CA GLY A 2 147.88 14.69 -80.99
C GLY A 2 146.58 15.48 -80.82
N THR A 3 145.51 14.76 -80.52
CA THR A 3 144.33 15.33 -79.86
C THR A 3 143.88 14.35 -78.79
N GLN A 4 144.31 14.61 -77.55
CA GLN A 4 143.68 14.08 -76.35
C GLN A 4 142.24 14.62 -76.31
N THR A 5 141.23 13.75 -76.40
CA THR A 5 139.92 14.05 -75.81
C THR A 5 139.92 13.47 -74.40
N LEU A 6 140.34 14.31 -73.44
CA LEU A 6 140.16 14.13 -72.01
C LEU A 6 138.67 13.89 -71.73
N CYS A 7 138.26 12.63 -71.54
CA CYS A 7 137.03 12.35 -70.80
C CYS A 7 137.34 12.65 -69.33
N HIS A 8 136.92 13.84 -68.87
CA HIS A 8 137.20 14.33 -67.53
C HIS A 8 136.49 13.42 -66.50
N PRO A 9 137.21 12.74 -65.57
CA PRO A 9 136.61 11.81 -64.60
C PRO A 9 135.55 12.48 -63.70
N LYS A 10 135.59 13.81 -63.60
CA LYS A 10 134.60 14.62 -62.88
C LYS A 10 133.21 14.65 -63.53
N LEU A 11 133.09 14.45 -64.84
CA LEU A 11 131.79 14.45 -65.55
C LEU A 11 131.05 13.12 -65.38
N LEU A 12 131.75 11.98 -65.52
CA LEU A 12 131.18 10.65 -65.26
C LEU A 12 130.72 10.49 -63.81
N GLN A 13 131.48 11.01 -62.85
CA GLN A 13 131.09 11.02 -61.44
C GLN A 13 129.81 11.87 -61.20
N LYS A 14 129.71 13.05 -61.82
CA LYS A 14 128.50 13.88 -61.74
C LYS A 14 127.27 13.21 -62.34
N VAL A 15 127.41 12.54 -63.48
CA VAL A 15 126.30 11.80 -64.11
C VAL A 15 125.89 10.61 -63.23
N GLY A 16 126.85 9.87 -62.66
CA GLY A 16 126.57 8.80 -61.70
C GLY A 16 125.81 9.28 -60.45
N HIS A 17 126.20 10.42 -59.87
CA HIS A 17 125.47 11.02 -58.74
C HIS A 17 124.06 11.47 -59.14
N LEU A 18 123.88 12.03 -60.35
CA LEU A 18 122.56 12.44 -60.83
C LEU A 18 121.63 11.23 -61.00
N VAL A 19 122.12 10.14 -61.60
CA VAL A 19 121.36 8.91 -61.81
C VAL A 19 121.00 8.24 -60.48
N ALA A 20 121.94 8.19 -59.53
CA ALA A 20 121.67 7.66 -58.19
C ALA A 20 120.62 8.50 -57.45
N SER A 21 120.69 9.82 -57.53
CA SER A 21 119.71 10.74 -56.94
C SER A 21 118.32 10.57 -57.56
N LEU A 22 118.24 10.47 -58.90
CA LEU A 22 116.99 10.18 -59.62
C LEU A 22 116.39 8.82 -59.24
N HIS A 23 117.22 7.79 -59.03
CA HIS A 23 116.76 6.48 -58.60
C HIS A 23 116.20 6.51 -57.17
N VAL A 24 116.86 7.21 -56.25
CA VAL A 24 116.37 7.42 -54.88
C VAL A 24 115.05 8.18 -54.90
N HIS A 25 114.96 9.31 -55.63
CA HIS A 25 113.72 10.08 -55.73
C HIS A 25 112.57 9.28 -56.35
N ARG A 26 112.84 8.48 -57.39
CA ARG A 26 111.85 7.59 -57.98
C ARG A 26 111.35 6.54 -56.97
N ASN A 27 112.24 5.94 -56.19
CA ASN A 27 111.86 4.94 -55.19
C ASN A 27 111.08 5.57 -54.03
N THR A 28 111.45 6.78 -53.59
CA THR A 28 110.70 7.55 -52.59
C THR A 28 109.29 7.88 -53.09
N LEU A 29 109.16 8.39 -54.32
CA LEU A 29 107.85 8.68 -54.92
C LEU A 29 107.00 7.40 -55.05
N VAL A 30 107.56 6.29 -55.52
CA VAL A 30 106.84 5.00 -55.61
C VAL A 30 106.39 4.51 -54.24
N PHE A 31 107.21 4.67 -53.20
CA PHE A 31 106.84 4.34 -51.82
C PHE A 31 105.75 5.27 -51.26
N GLU A 32 105.82 6.57 -51.52
CA GLU A 32 104.77 7.54 -51.14
C GLU A 32 103.44 7.24 -51.86
N PHE A 33 103.46 6.94 -53.17
CA PHE A 33 102.25 6.53 -53.89
C PHE A 33 101.69 5.19 -53.37
N SER A 34 102.54 4.24 -53.01
CA SER A 34 102.11 2.95 -52.43
C SER A 34 101.47 3.12 -51.05
N THR A 35 102.06 3.94 -50.19
CA THR A 35 101.54 4.23 -48.84
C THR A 35 100.27 5.06 -48.86
N ASP A 36 100.12 6.00 -49.80
CA ASP A 36 98.87 6.75 -49.98
C ASP A 36 97.73 5.84 -50.48
N ALA A 37 98.03 4.91 -51.41
CA ALA A 37 97.07 3.90 -51.85
C ALA A 37 96.60 2.97 -50.72
N GLU A 38 97.50 2.53 -49.83
CA GLU A 38 97.15 1.74 -48.64
C GLU A 38 96.30 2.53 -47.64
N ARG A 39 96.62 3.81 -47.41
CA ARG A 39 95.82 4.69 -46.55
C ARG A 39 94.40 4.86 -47.07
N LEU A 40 94.24 5.06 -48.38
CA LEU A 40 92.93 5.15 -49.03
C LEU A 40 92.17 3.82 -48.93
N TYR A 41 92.86 2.68 -49.07
CA TYR A 41 92.27 1.36 -48.89
C TYR A 41 91.77 1.17 -47.45
N PHE A 42 92.58 1.42 -46.43
CA PHE A 42 92.17 1.28 -45.03
C PHE A 42 91.04 2.25 -44.64
N SER A 43 91.06 3.49 -45.13
CA SER A 43 89.95 4.44 -44.93
C SER A 43 88.64 3.91 -45.52
N LYS A 44 88.68 3.33 -46.73
CA LYS A 44 87.51 2.71 -47.35
C LYS A 44 87.01 1.51 -46.56
N VAL A 45 87.90 0.64 -46.09
CA VAL A 45 87.55 -0.51 -45.24
C VAL A 45 86.92 -0.06 -43.92
N ALA A 46 87.51 0.94 -43.25
CA ALA A 46 86.96 1.51 -42.02
C ALA A 46 85.54 2.07 -42.24
N ASN A 47 85.33 2.84 -43.32
CA ASN A 47 84.00 3.35 -43.66
C ASN A 47 82.97 2.24 -43.89
N ILE A 48 83.35 1.14 -44.57
CA ILE A 48 82.47 -0.01 -44.77
C ILE A 48 82.12 -0.68 -43.44
N LEU A 49 83.10 -0.85 -42.55
CA LEU A 49 82.89 -1.44 -41.22
C LEU A 49 81.97 -0.56 -40.35
N THR A 50 82.22 0.74 -40.31
CA THR A 50 81.37 1.70 -39.58
C THR A 50 79.94 1.70 -40.11
N ASN A 51 79.75 1.68 -41.43
CA ASN A 51 78.42 1.62 -42.03
C ASN A 51 77.68 0.31 -41.69
N ARG A 52 78.39 -0.83 -41.69
CA ARG A 52 77.83 -2.13 -41.25
C ARG A 52 77.44 -2.09 -39.78
N GLN A 53 78.30 -1.55 -38.93
CA GLN A 53 78.02 -1.41 -37.50
C GLN A 53 76.80 -0.51 -37.25
N HIS A 54 76.71 0.64 -37.93
CA HIS A 54 75.55 1.54 -37.83
C HIS A 54 74.26 0.85 -38.31
N LYS A 55 74.33 0.05 -39.38
CA LYS A 55 73.17 -0.72 -39.87
C LYS A 55 72.72 -1.74 -38.83
N GLN A 56 73.65 -2.50 -38.26
CA GLN A 56 73.36 -3.47 -37.20
C GLN A 56 72.78 -2.79 -35.95
N GLN A 57 73.33 -1.64 -35.53
CA GLN A 57 72.78 -0.87 -34.42
C GLN A 57 71.33 -0.44 -34.67
N ARG A 58 71.01 -0.01 -35.91
CA ARG A 58 69.63 0.33 -36.28
C ARG A 58 68.71 -0.89 -36.24
N GLU A 59 69.16 -2.02 -36.78
CA GLU A 59 68.39 -3.27 -36.77
C GLU A 59 68.11 -3.73 -35.33
N THR A 60 69.14 -3.79 -34.47
CA THR A 60 68.98 -4.14 -33.05
C THR A 60 68.07 -3.14 -32.30
N ALA A 61 68.18 -1.84 -32.57
CA ALA A 61 67.30 -0.84 -31.98
C ALA A 61 65.84 -1.04 -32.41
N GLN A 62 65.60 -1.36 -33.70
CA GLN A 62 64.27 -1.70 -34.20
C GLN A 62 63.72 -2.98 -33.55
N ASP A 63 64.56 -4.00 -33.37
CA ASP A 63 64.16 -5.25 -32.70
C ASP A 63 63.78 -5.01 -31.23
N ILE A 64 64.54 -4.18 -30.51
CA ILE A 64 64.21 -3.79 -29.13
C ILE A 64 62.87 -3.05 -29.10
N VAL A 65 62.64 -2.09 -30.00
CA VAL A 65 61.37 -1.36 -30.06
C VAL A 65 60.21 -2.31 -30.37
N ARG A 66 60.37 -3.22 -31.33
CA ARG A 66 59.37 -4.26 -31.66
C ARG A 66 59.05 -5.14 -30.45
N PHE A 67 60.08 -5.59 -29.73
CA PHE A 67 59.91 -6.40 -28.53
C PHE A 67 59.14 -5.67 -27.44
N ARG A 68 59.47 -4.39 -27.17
CA ARG A 68 58.74 -3.57 -26.20
C ARG A 68 57.29 -3.34 -26.60
N GLN A 69 57.05 -3.10 -27.89
CA GLN A 69 55.70 -2.95 -28.44
C GLN A 69 54.85 -4.20 -28.32
N GLN A 70 55.47 -5.39 -28.41
CA GLN A 70 54.74 -6.64 -28.37
C GLN A 70 54.53 -7.18 -26.95
N TYR A 71 55.48 -6.97 -26.03
CA TYR A 71 55.50 -7.68 -24.73
C TYR A 71 55.60 -6.76 -23.51
N GLN A 72 55.82 -5.46 -23.68
CA GLN A 72 55.94 -4.50 -22.57
C GLN A 72 54.87 -3.41 -22.67
N GLN A 73 53.67 -3.77 -23.15
CA GLN A 73 52.57 -2.83 -23.17
C GLN A 73 52.04 -2.58 -21.76
N PRO A 74 51.58 -1.35 -21.45
CA PRO A 74 51.02 -1.04 -20.14
C PRO A 74 49.93 -2.02 -19.67
N PRO A 75 48.96 -2.46 -20.51
CA PRO A 75 47.92 -3.39 -20.08
C PRO A 75 48.42 -4.78 -19.67
N ASP A 76 49.57 -5.22 -20.18
CA ASP A 76 50.14 -6.54 -19.89
C ASP A 76 50.92 -6.55 -18.56
N GLN A 77 51.03 -5.39 -17.90
CA GLN A 77 51.69 -5.29 -16.60
C GLN A 77 50.80 -5.84 -15.49
N ARG A 78 51.40 -6.60 -14.57
CA ARG A 78 50.70 -7.24 -13.44
C ARG A 78 49.89 -6.28 -12.58
N GLU A 79 50.33 -5.03 -12.48
CA GLU A 79 49.73 -4.00 -11.62
C GLU A 79 48.97 -2.95 -12.43
N PHE A 80 48.67 -3.22 -13.71
CA PHE A 80 47.93 -2.26 -14.54
C PHE A 80 46.52 -2.02 -14.00
N ASP A 81 45.87 -3.04 -13.44
CA ASP A 81 44.59 -2.95 -12.76
C ASP A 81 44.59 -2.01 -11.54
N LEU A 82 45.73 -1.89 -10.86
CA LEU A 82 45.93 -0.98 -9.73
C LEU A 82 46.28 0.44 -10.18
N ASN A 83 47.02 0.57 -11.29
CA ASN A 83 47.54 1.84 -11.80
C ASN A 83 46.69 2.45 -12.92
N ASP A 84 45.58 1.80 -13.30
CA ASP A 84 44.67 2.32 -14.32
C ASP A 84 44.01 3.63 -13.84
N SER A 85 44.26 4.71 -14.58
CA SER A 85 43.68 6.03 -14.31
C SER A 85 42.15 6.05 -14.49
N GLU A 86 41.62 5.10 -15.27
CA GLU A 86 40.19 4.95 -15.56
C GLU A 86 39.50 3.94 -14.63
N ARG A 87 40.24 3.32 -13.70
CA ARG A 87 39.73 2.31 -12.76
C ARG A 87 38.45 2.75 -12.04
N TYR A 88 38.40 3.99 -11.56
CA TYR A 88 37.24 4.52 -10.86
C TYR A 88 36.03 4.78 -11.77
N LYS A 89 36.24 4.98 -13.07
CA LYS A 89 35.15 5.17 -14.05
C LYS A 89 34.59 3.82 -14.52
N ASN A 90 35.44 2.79 -14.52
CA ASN A 90 35.11 1.44 -14.94
C ASN A 90 34.60 0.55 -13.78
N MET A 91 34.70 1.01 -12.53
CA MET A 91 34.29 0.26 -11.34
C MET A 91 32.77 0.10 -11.28
N SER A 92 32.29 -1.11 -10.99
CA SER A 92 30.86 -1.35 -10.79
C SER A 92 30.35 -0.66 -9.53
N PRO A 93 29.10 -0.20 -9.48
CA PRO A 93 28.51 0.37 -8.26
C PRO A 93 28.60 -0.56 -7.04
N GLU A 94 28.56 -1.88 -7.23
CA GLU A 94 28.74 -2.87 -6.16
C GLU A 94 30.18 -2.93 -5.63
N GLU A 95 31.18 -2.72 -6.49
CA GLU A 95 32.61 -2.71 -6.10
C GLU A 95 33.01 -1.39 -5.44
N ALA A 96 32.33 -0.28 -5.82
CA ALA A 96 32.48 1.03 -5.20
C ALA A 96 31.83 1.12 -3.81
N GLN A 97 31.07 0.10 -3.41
CA GLN A 97 30.38 0.06 -2.12
C GLN A 97 31.36 -0.28 -1.00
N MET A 98 32.13 0.72 -0.58
CA MET A 98 33.11 0.67 0.54
C MET A 98 32.45 0.63 1.92
N MET A 99 31.12 0.60 2.00
CA MET A 99 30.37 0.47 3.25
C MET A 99 30.01 -1.00 3.48
N ILE A 100 30.32 -1.50 4.67
CA ILE A 100 29.91 -2.83 5.14
C ILE A 100 28.37 -2.90 5.07
N PRO A 101 27.79 -3.74 4.20
CA PRO A 101 26.34 -3.84 4.09
C PRO A 101 25.74 -4.40 5.37
N GLY A 102 24.62 -3.83 5.84
CA GLY A 102 23.78 -4.45 6.88
C GLY A 102 24.17 -4.13 8.32
N LEU A 103 24.37 -2.85 8.65
CA LEU A 103 24.39 -2.43 10.05
C LEU A 103 23.01 -2.72 10.67
N ALA A 104 22.97 -3.52 11.74
CA ALA A 104 21.72 -3.99 12.37
C ALA A 104 20.78 -2.88 12.88
N GLY A 105 21.24 -1.63 12.94
CA GLY A 105 20.44 -0.46 13.33
C GLY A 105 19.86 0.35 12.17
N GLU A 106 20.25 0.07 10.92
CA GLU A 106 19.67 0.74 9.76
C GLU A 106 18.33 0.10 9.41
N ASP A 107 17.28 0.92 9.41
CA ASP A 107 15.95 0.52 8.92
C ASP A 107 15.66 1.27 7.60
N PRO A 108 15.94 0.64 6.44
CA PRO A 108 15.59 1.21 5.13
C PRO A 108 14.10 1.54 5.00
N ASN A 109 13.24 0.82 5.72
CA ASN A 109 11.78 0.93 5.67
C ASN A 109 11.22 1.83 6.79
N SER A 110 12.05 2.68 7.38
CA SER A 110 11.68 3.60 8.45
C SER A 110 10.48 4.48 8.09
N LYS A 111 10.45 4.99 6.85
CA LYS A 111 9.36 5.83 6.34
C LYS A 111 8.05 5.06 6.24
N ASP A 112 8.09 3.84 5.70
CA ASP A 112 6.91 2.99 5.57
C ASP A 112 6.37 2.57 6.94
N ARG A 113 7.27 2.27 7.89
CA ARG A 113 6.91 1.99 9.29
C ARG A 113 6.18 3.18 9.91
N GLN A 114 6.72 4.39 9.75
CA GLN A 114 6.13 5.61 10.27
C GLN A 114 4.77 5.92 9.62
N GLN A 115 4.63 5.66 8.32
CA GLN A 115 3.35 5.81 7.63
C GLN A 115 2.29 4.87 8.19
N ARG A 116 2.60 3.58 8.36
CA ARG A 116 1.67 2.61 8.95
C ARG A 116 1.26 3.00 10.37
N GLN A 117 2.20 3.47 11.19
CA GLN A 117 1.91 3.97 12.54
C GLN A 117 0.96 5.17 12.51
N ARG A 118 1.15 6.10 11.57
CA ARG A 118 0.28 7.27 11.40
C ARG A 118 -1.12 6.88 10.93
N GLU A 119 -1.23 5.90 10.04
CA GLU A 119 -2.52 5.35 9.59
C GLU A 119 -3.26 4.66 10.73
N GLN A 120 -2.58 3.81 11.52
CA GLN A 120 -3.15 3.19 12.71
C GLN A 120 -3.68 4.22 13.72
N LEU A 121 -2.87 5.25 14.03
CA LEU A 121 -3.28 6.33 14.91
C LEU A 121 -4.50 7.10 14.38
N ARG A 122 -4.54 7.36 13.07
CA ARG A 122 -5.66 8.03 12.43
C ARG A 122 -6.94 7.21 12.56
N ASP A 123 -6.87 5.91 12.28
CA ASP A 123 -8.03 5.02 12.33
C ASP A 123 -8.57 4.88 13.76
N TRP A 124 -7.68 4.75 14.75
CA TRP A 124 -8.06 4.73 16.17
C TRP A 124 -8.74 6.03 16.61
N LEU A 125 -8.24 7.19 16.18
CA LEU A 125 -8.86 8.48 16.50
C LEU A 125 -10.25 8.61 15.88
N ILE A 126 -10.41 8.15 14.63
CA ILE A 126 -11.71 8.15 13.96
C ILE A 126 -12.70 7.24 14.69
N GLN A 127 -12.27 6.04 15.10
CA GLN A 127 -13.11 5.12 15.88
C GLN A 127 -13.55 5.73 17.21
N GLN A 128 -12.62 6.27 18.00
CA GLN A 128 -12.96 6.95 19.26
C GLN A 128 -13.92 8.12 19.05
N GLN A 129 -13.71 8.91 17.99
CA GLN A 129 -14.58 10.04 17.70
C GLN A 129 -15.99 9.56 17.33
N ALA A 130 -16.12 8.53 16.49
CA ALA A 130 -17.39 7.94 16.11
C ALA A 130 -18.13 7.34 17.32
N GLU A 131 -17.43 6.64 18.20
CA GLU A 131 -18.01 6.10 19.45
C GLU A 131 -18.53 7.22 20.35
N ARG A 132 -17.73 8.28 20.54
CA ARG A 132 -18.12 9.44 21.35
C ARG A 132 -19.30 10.19 20.73
N ASP A 133 -19.35 10.32 19.41
CA ASP A 133 -20.46 10.96 18.69
C ASP A 133 -21.73 10.11 18.78
N GLY A 134 -21.61 8.78 18.66
CA GLY A 134 -22.72 7.84 18.86
C GLY A 134 -23.29 7.91 20.27
N GLU A 135 -22.44 7.93 21.29
CA GLU A 135 -22.87 8.03 22.68
C GLU A 135 -23.53 9.39 22.98
N ARG A 136 -23.00 10.49 22.43
CA ARG A 136 -23.65 11.81 22.52
C ARG A 136 -25.02 11.84 21.85
N HIS A 137 -25.16 11.18 20.70
CA HIS A 137 -26.44 11.08 20.02
C HIS A 137 -27.46 10.31 20.88
N ARG A 138 -27.04 9.16 21.45
CA ARG A 138 -27.86 8.36 22.37
C ARG A 138 -28.33 9.17 23.58
N GLN A 139 -27.42 9.87 24.24
CA GLN A 139 -27.73 10.74 25.38
C GLN A 139 -28.70 11.85 25.00
N LYS A 140 -28.57 12.46 23.82
CA LYS A 140 -29.50 13.50 23.34
C LYS A 140 -30.91 12.93 23.10
N MET A 141 -31.01 11.73 22.53
CA MET A 141 -32.29 11.06 22.32
C MET A 141 -32.96 10.71 23.66
N GLU A 142 -32.23 10.13 24.60
CA GLU A 142 -32.72 9.86 25.96
C GLU A 142 -33.14 11.15 26.68
N GLY A 143 -32.34 12.22 26.56
CA GLY A 143 -32.62 13.53 27.13
C GLY A 143 -33.84 14.22 26.52
N THR A 144 -34.15 13.99 25.25
CA THR A 144 -35.36 14.52 24.58
C THR A 144 -36.61 13.71 24.93
N THR A 145 -36.43 12.40 25.13
CA THR A 145 -37.51 11.46 25.42
C THR A 145 -38.06 11.62 26.84
N LYS A 146 -37.20 11.90 27.83
CA LYS A 146 -37.61 12.08 29.24
C LYS A 146 -38.62 13.22 29.46
N PRO A 147 -38.43 14.45 28.92
CA PRO A 147 -39.40 15.54 29.03
C PRO A 147 -40.75 15.21 28.38
N PHE A 148 -40.74 14.52 27.24
CA PHE A 148 -41.97 14.13 26.55
C PHE A 148 -42.85 13.23 27.42
N TYR A 149 -42.27 12.16 27.96
CA TYR A 149 -43.00 11.27 28.87
C TYR A 149 -43.44 12.00 30.15
N GLY A 150 -42.58 12.85 30.72
CA GLY A 150 -42.94 13.65 31.89
C GLY A 150 -44.16 14.54 31.66
N GLN A 151 -44.19 15.26 30.53
CA GLN A 151 -45.33 16.10 30.15
C GLN A 151 -46.60 15.27 29.89
N TYR A 152 -46.46 14.15 29.18
CA TYR A 152 -47.58 13.23 28.91
C TYR A 152 -48.21 12.69 30.20
N PHE A 153 -47.40 12.20 31.14
CA PHE A 153 -47.88 11.70 32.42
C PHE A 153 -48.52 12.80 33.26
N ASN A 154 -47.95 14.01 33.25
CA ASN A 154 -48.51 15.13 33.99
C ASN A 154 -49.89 15.56 33.45
N ASN A 155 -50.05 15.61 32.13
CA ASN A 155 -51.34 15.92 31.50
C ASN A 155 -52.37 14.82 31.79
N THR A 156 -51.97 13.55 31.68
CA THR A 156 -52.84 12.41 31.97
C THR A 156 -53.30 12.42 33.44
N ALA A 157 -52.39 12.75 34.37
CA ALA A 157 -52.72 12.87 35.79
C ALA A 157 -53.74 14.00 36.05
N LEU A 158 -53.61 15.13 35.36
CA LEU A 158 -54.55 16.24 35.45
C LEU A 158 -55.94 15.88 34.92
N GLU A 159 -56.03 15.19 33.78
CA GLU A 159 -57.29 14.70 33.23
C GLU A 159 -58.00 13.73 34.18
N LEU A 160 -57.25 12.78 34.76
CA LEU A 160 -57.80 11.84 35.74
C LEU A 160 -58.31 12.54 36.99
N GLN A 161 -57.58 13.54 37.50
CA GLN A 161 -58.02 14.33 38.64
C GLN A 161 -59.33 15.09 38.35
N ASN A 162 -59.46 15.66 37.16
CA ASN A 162 -60.68 16.35 36.74
C ASN A 162 -61.87 15.37 36.65
N LEU A 163 -61.67 14.22 36.02
CA LEU A 163 -62.69 13.16 35.94
C LEU A 163 -63.10 12.65 37.33
N GLU A 164 -62.13 12.48 38.25
CA GLU A 164 -62.42 12.11 39.62
C GLU A 164 -63.26 13.18 40.33
N MET A 165 -62.92 14.46 40.17
CA MET A 165 -63.70 15.56 40.73
C MET A 165 -65.14 15.58 40.18
N GLU A 166 -65.32 15.41 38.88
CA GLU A 166 -66.67 15.35 38.29
C GLU A 166 -67.45 14.13 38.80
N ASN A 167 -66.81 12.98 38.97
CA ASN A 167 -67.44 11.80 39.53
C ASN A 167 -67.83 12.01 41.01
N ARG A 168 -66.97 12.67 41.80
CA ARG A 168 -67.31 13.08 43.19
C ARG A 168 -68.49 14.06 43.21
N LYS A 169 -68.55 15.03 42.30
CA LYS A 169 -69.71 15.92 42.19
C LYS A 169 -70.98 15.16 41.81
N ALA A 170 -70.91 14.28 40.83
CA ALA A 170 -72.03 13.46 40.38
C ALA A 170 -72.57 12.55 41.49
N THR A 171 -71.68 11.90 42.26
CA THR A 171 -72.07 11.07 43.40
C THR A 171 -72.74 11.88 44.52
N VAL A 172 -72.25 13.10 44.81
CA VAL A 172 -72.90 14.01 45.77
C VAL A 172 -74.29 14.44 45.29
N ILE A 173 -74.43 14.81 44.01
CA ILE A 173 -75.71 15.19 43.41
C ILE A 173 -76.69 14.01 43.46
N ALA A 174 -76.27 12.82 43.01
CA ALA A 174 -77.10 11.61 43.04
C ALA A 174 -77.54 11.24 44.45
N THR A 175 -76.64 11.37 45.45
CA THR A 175 -76.96 11.15 46.86
C THR A 175 -77.99 12.17 47.37
N LYS A 176 -77.84 13.44 47.01
CA LYS A 176 -78.79 14.50 47.36
C LYS A 176 -80.17 14.24 46.76
N ASP A 177 -80.22 13.88 45.48
CA ASP A 177 -81.46 13.62 44.76
C ASP A 177 -82.17 12.37 45.31
N TYR A 178 -81.42 11.31 45.60
CA TYR A 178 -81.92 10.13 46.30
C TYR A 178 -82.51 10.49 47.67
N ASN A 179 -81.79 11.28 48.48
CA ASN A 179 -82.27 11.72 49.79
C ASN A 179 -83.55 12.56 49.66
N LEU A 180 -83.63 13.45 48.67
CA LEU A 180 -84.82 14.27 48.41
C LEU A 180 -86.01 13.41 47.96
N ALA A 181 -85.79 12.46 47.06
CA ALA A 181 -86.80 11.50 46.62
C ALA A 181 -87.30 10.66 47.80
N MET A 182 -86.41 10.20 48.69
CA MET A 182 -86.77 9.47 49.90
C MET A 182 -87.58 10.30 50.89
N VAL A 183 -87.27 11.59 51.06
CA VAL A 183 -88.09 12.50 51.88
C VAL A 183 -89.48 12.69 51.27
N ARG A 184 -89.57 12.90 49.95
CA ARG A 184 -90.85 12.98 49.24
C ARG A 184 -91.66 11.70 49.40
N TYR A 185 -91.03 10.55 49.21
CA TYR A 185 -91.63 9.24 49.39
C TYR A 185 -92.14 9.05 50.83
N LYS A 186 -91.35 9.38 51.86
CA LYS A 186 -91.79 9.33 53.27
C LYS A 186 -92.95 10.30 53.56
N LYS A 187 -92.96 11.48 52.94
CA LYS A 187 -94.06 12.44 53.09
C LYS A 187 -95.34 11.95 52.41
N GLN A 188 -95.22 11.40 51.20
CA GLN A 188 -96.31 10.75 50.50
C GLN A 188 -96.83 9.55 51.29
N GLN A 189 -95.95 8.69 51.79
CA GLN A 189 -96.31 7.60 52.71
C GLN A 189 -97.05 8.11 53.95
N ARG A 190 -96.65 9.22 54.58
CA ARG A 190 -97.41 9.81 55.70
C ARG A 190 -98.77 10.37 55.27
N GLN A 191 -98.86 10.96 54.08
CA GLN A 191 -100.12 11.46 53.53
C GLN A 191 -101.04 10.32 53.11
N GLU A 192 -100.51 9.25 52.51
CA GLU A 192 -101.21 8.02 52.21
C GLU A 192 -101.55 7.26 53.50
N PHE A 193 -100.74 7.31 54.56
CA PHE A 193 -101.09 6.78 55.89
C PHE A 193 -102.19 7.63 56.52
N SER A 194 -102.17 8.96 56.37
CA SER A 194 -103.25 9.86 56.81
C SER A 194 -104.54 9.61 56.02
N LYS A 195 -104.45 9.50 54.70
CA LYS A 195 -105.58 9.17 53.82
C LYS A 195 -106.06 7.75 54.05
N THR A 196 -105.21 6.76 54.28
CA THR A 196 -105.62 5.40 54.66
C THR A 196 -106.11 5.34 56.11
N THR A 197 -105.68 6.23 57.01
CA THR A 197 -106.35 6.33 58.34
C THR A 197 -107.74 6.98 58.20
N GLU A 198 -107.99 7.77 57.14
CA GLU A 198 -109.31 8.33 56.79
C GLU A 198 -110.13 7.46 55.79
N VAL A 199 -109.50 6.53 55.05
CA VAL A 199 -110.09 5.73 53.96
C VAL A 199 -110.01 4.22 54.25
N LEU A 200 -109.35 3.78 55.32
CA LEU A 200 -109.59 2.48 55.96
C LEU A 200 -110.88 2.51 56.81
N ASP A 201 -111.88 3.22 56.29
CA ASP A 201 -113.30 2.99 56.49
C ASP A 201 -113.96 2.47 55.19
N PHE A 202 -113.23 2.26 54.07
CA PHE A 202 -113.84 1.72 52.85
C PHE A 202 -112.86 1.03 51.89
N MET A 203 -112.85 -0.31 52.00
CA MET A 203 -112.77 -1.32 50.93
C MET A 203 -111.45 -1.67 50.20
N ASP A 204 -111.44 -2.96 49.85
CA ASP A 204 -110.47 -3.82 49.18
C ASP A 204 -110.16 -3.52 47.70
N ASP A 205 -109.03 -4.12 47.29
CA ASP A 205 -108.72 -4.77 45.99
C ASP A 205 -107.95 -4.01 44.87
N PRO A 206 -107.11 -4.74 44.09
CA PRO A 206 -105.85 -4.23 43.54
C PRO A 206 -105.84 -4.24 42.01
N VAL A 207 -105.19 -3.25 41.37
CA VAL A 207 -104.88 -3.34 39.93
C VAL A 207 -103.50 -2.78 39.58
N THR A 208 -102.69 -3.74 39.12
CA THR A 208 -101.56 -3.75 38.18
C THR A 208 -101.27 -2.50 37.33
N LYS A 209 -99.98 -2.30 37.03
CA LYS A 209 -99.51 -1.80 35.72
C LYS A 209 -98.04 -2.17 35.45
N ASP A 210 -97.90 -3.23 34.66
CA ASP A 210 -96.99 -3.45 33.53
C ASP A 210 -95.70 -2.63 33.43
N ASN A 211 -94.57 -3.31 33.66
CA ASN A 211 -93.31 -3.06 32.96
C ASN A 211 -92.90 -4.37 32.27
N SER A 212 -93.13 -4.46 30.96
CA SER A 212 -92.77 -5.64 30.16
C SER A 212 -91.24 -5.87 30.20
N PRO A 213 -90.75 -7.02 30.71
CA PRO A 213 -89.31 -7.31 30.83
C PRO A 213 -88.57 -7.45 29.50
N GLN A 214 -89.29 -7.64 28.39
CA GLN A 214 -88.67 -7.97 27.09
C GLN A 214 -87.97 -6.78 26.42
N SER A 215 -88.45 -5.55 26.61
CA SER A 215 -87.81 -4.37 26.00
C SER A 215 -86.45 -4.05 26.60
N ILE A 216 -86.24 -4.32 27.90
CA ILE A 216 -84.98 -4.01 28.60
C ILE A 216 -83.91 -5.03 28.20
N VAL A 217 -84.28 -6.31 28.14
CA VAL A 217 -83.39 -7.40 27.71
C VAL A 217 -82.91 -7.21 26.27
N ASP A 218 -83.76 -6.71 25.37
CA ASP A 218 -83.39 -6.43 23.97
C ASP A 218 -82.53 -5.17 23.79
N ILE A 219 -82.59 -4.22 24.72
CA ILE A 219 -81.71 -3.04 24.75
C ILE A 219 -80.33 -3.46 25.29
N GLU A 220 -80.28 -4.17 26.41
CA GLU A 220 -79.04 -4.72 26.99
C GLU A 220 -78.33 -5.68 26.02
N ARG A 221 -79.07 -6.51 25.29
CA ARG A 221 -78.49 -7.39 24.25
C ARG A 221 -77.85 -6.59 23.11
N ARG A 222 -78.43 -5.47 22.69
CA ARG A 222 -77.86 -4.61 21.64
C ARG A 222 -76.64 -3.83 22.13
N GLU A 223 -76.65 -3.34 23.36
CA GLU A 223 -75.52 -2.64 23.93
C GLU A 223 -74.33 -3.58 24.17
N THR A 224 -74.59 -4.80 24.64
CA THR A 224 -73.55 -5.83 24.82
C THR A 224 -72.95 -6.31 23.49
N LEU A 225 -73.74 -6.40 22.43
CA LEU A 225 -73.22 -6.70 21.08
C LEU A 225 -72.31 -5.58 20.55
N LYS A 226 -72.73 -4.31 20.68
CA LYS A 226 -71.90 -3.17 20.29
C LYS A 226 -70.58 -3.13 21.07
N LEU A 227 -70.62 -3.43 22.36
CA LEU A 227 -69.42 -3.49 23.20
C LEU A 227 -68.46 -4.61 22.73
N LYS A 228 -68.99 -5.78 22.39
CA LYS A 228 -68.21 -6.90 21.85
C LYS A 228 -67.61 -6.59 20.48
N GLU A 229 -68.35 -5.95 19.59
CA GLU A 229 -67.86 -5.52 18.27
C GLU A 229 -66.74 -4.48 18.40
N PHE A 230 -66.91 -3.49 19.29
CA PHE A 230 -65.88 -2.51 19.56
C PHE A 230 -64.61 -3.14 20.14
N GLN A 231 -64.76 -4.08 21.07
CA GLN A 231 -63.63 -4.79 21.66
C GLN A 231 -62.90 -5.67 20.63
N LYS A 232 -63.64 -6.30 19.71
CA LYS A 232 -63.07 -7.07 18.59
C LYS A 232 -62.31 -6.17 17.62
N ALA A 233 -62.87 -5.01 17.26
CA ALA A 233 -62.19 -4.04 16.39
C ALA A 233 -60.89 -3.51 17.01
N GLN A 234 -60.87 -3.25 18.32
CA GLN A 234 -59.67 -2.85 19.06
C GLN A 234 -58.58 -3.94 19.07
N ILE A 235 -58.96 -5.20 19.19
CA ILE A 235 -58.01 -6.33 19.13
C ILE A 235 -57.42 -6.46 17.72
N GLU A 236 -58.28 -6.44 16.69
CA GLU A 236 -57.85 -6.56 15.29
C GLU A 236 -56.95 -5.39 14.85
N GLU A 237 -57.21 -4.18 15.33
CA GLU A 237 -56.36 -3.02 15.07
C GLU A 237 -55.00 -3.14 15.78
N LYS A 238 -54.96 -3.68 17.01
CA LYS A 238 -53.68 -3.98 17.69
C LYS A 238 -52.88 -5.05 16.96
N GLU A 239 -53.52 -6.14 16.53
CA GLU A 239 -52.86 -7.21 15.76
C GLU A 239 -52.28 -6.69 14.44
N ARG A 240 -53.04 -5.87 13.69
CA ARG A 240 -52.53 -5.21 12.48
C ARG A 240 -51.33 -4.32 12.77
N ASN A 241 -51.35 -3.57 13.87
CA ASN A 241 -50.26 -2.66 14.22
C ASN A 241 -49.00 -3.43 14.65
N GLU A 242 -49.16 -4.53 15.37
CA GLU A 242 -48.07 -5.46 15.69
C GLU A 242 -47.50 -6.12 14.43
N GLU A 243 -48.34 -6.56 13.51
CA GLU A 243 -47.91 -7.14 12.23
C GLU A 243 -47.09 -6.13 11.41
N HIS A 244 -47.55 -4.88 11.29
CA HIS A 244 -46.80 -3.80 10.65
C HIS A 244 -45.45 -3.52 11.33
N TYR A 245 -45.39 -3.61 12.65
CA TYR A 245 -44.15 -3.43 13.41
C TYR A 245 -43.15 -4.55 13.10
N TYR A 246 -43.57 -5.81 13.14
CA TYR A 246 -42.73 -6.95 12.79
C TYR A 246 -42.31 -6.94 11.32
N ASP A 247 -43.19 -6.52 10.41
CA ASP A 247 -42.88 -6.36 9.00
C ASP A 247 -41.79 -5.32 8.76
N ARG A 248 -41.83 -4.21 9.48
CA ARG A 248 -40.78 -3.19 9.40
C ARG A 248 -39.44 -3.73 9.85
N ILE A 249 -39.39 -4.44 10.98
CA ILE A 249 -38.17 -5.08 11.48
C ILE A 249 -37.63 -6.11 10.48
N ARG A 250 -38.52 -6.92 9.88
CA ARG A 250 -38.15 -7.92 8.88
C ARG A 250 -37.55 -7.26 7.62
N ILE A 251 -38.14 -6.17 7.15
CA ILE A 251 -37.63 -5.43 5.98
C ILE A 251 -36.28 -4.79 6.31
N ASP A 252 -36.15 -4.16 7.47
CA ASP A 252 -34.91 -3.47 7.84
C ASP A 252 -33.76 -4.46 8.11
N SER A 253 -34.05 -5.61 8.72
CA SER A 253 -33.08 -6.70 8.89
C SER A 253 -32.67 -7.31 7.55
N ALA A 254 -33.60 -7.55 6.61
CA ALA A 254 -33.28 -8.02 5.26
C ALA A 254 -32.40 -7.01 4.50
N ARG A 255 -32.67 -5.71 4.62
CA ARG A 255 -31.84 -4.64 4.04
C ARG A 255 -30.43 -4.65 4.63
N ALA A 256 -30.32 -4.76 5.95
CA ALA A 256 -29.03 -4.83 6.64
C ALA A 256 -28.22 -6.06 6.19
N ALA A 257 -28.84 -7.24 6.12
CA ALA A 257 -28.21 -8.47 5.63
C ALA A 257 -27.68 -8.30 4.20
N THR A 258 -28.50 -7.76 3.30
CA THR A 258 -28.11 -7.52 1.90
C THR A 258 -26.91 -6.55 1.78
N LEU A 259 -26.83 -5.55 2.66
CA LEU A 259 -25.69 -4.62 2.69
C LEU A 259 -24.40 -5.31 3.14
N ILE A 260 -24.47 -6.16 4.17
CA ILE A 260 -23.34 -6.94 4.67
C ILE A 260 -22.84 -7.90 3.58
N GLU A 261 -23.73 -8.63 2.91
CA GLU A 261 -23.37 -9.53 1.80
C GLU A 261 -22.65 -8.79 0.67
N ARG A 262 -23.16 -7.60 0.28
CA ARG A 262 -22.50 -6.77 -0.74
C ARG A 262 -21.11 -6.32 -0.32
N GLN A 263 -20.93 -5.97 0.95
CA GLN A 263 -19.63 -5.58 1.49
C GLN A 263 -18.66 -6.76 1.47
N GLN A 264 -19.11 -7.94 1.90
CA GLN A 264 -18.31 -9.16 1.87
C GLN A 264 -17.94 -9.57 0.43
N ALA A 265 -18.87 -9.45 -0.52
CA ALA A 265 -18.61 -9.71 -1.93
C ALA A 265 -17.53 -8.77 -2.52
N LYS A 266 -17.54 -7.48 -2.14
CA LYS A 266 -16.50 -6.52 -2.54
C LYS A 266 -15.14 -6.91 -1.97
N LEU A 267 -15.07 -7.28 -0.69
CA LEU A 267 -13.84 -7.72 -0.04
C LEU A 267 -13.29 -8.99 -0.71
N ASN A 268 -14.15 -9.98 -0.94
CA ASN A 268 -13.78 -11.22 -1.63
C ASN A 268 -13.25 -10.96 -3.05
N LYS A 269 -13.85 -9.99 -3.77
CA LYS A 269 -13.35 -9.58 -5.09
C LYS A 269 -11.96 -8.96 -5.01
N GLN A 270 -11.67 -8.15 -3.99
CA GLN A 270 -10.33 -7.59 -3.78
C GLN A 270 -9.31 -8.69 -3.44
N MET A 271 -9.67 -9.64 -2.56
CA MET A 271 -8.82 -10.79 -2.23
C MET A 271 -8.48 -11.64 -3.44
N ARG A 272 -9.46 -11.93 -4.30
CA ARG A 272 -9.24 -12.66 -5.55
C ARG A 272 -8.29 -11.92 -6.48
N LYS A 273 -8.49 -10.62 -6.69
CA LYS A 273 -7.58 -9.79 -7.50
C LYS A 273 -6.15 -9.82 -6.96
N HIS A 274 -5.99 -9.77 -5.63
CA HIS A 274 -4.67 -9.86 -5.02
C HIS A 274 -4.03 -11.22 -5.28
N LEU A 275 -4.79 -12.31 -5.08
CA LEU A 275 -4.32 -13.67 -5.36
C LEU A 275 -3.92 -13.84 -6.83
N ASP A 276 -4.75 -13.36 -7.76
CA ASP A 276 -4.48 -13.42 -9.20
C ASP A 276 -3.21 -12.64 -9.56
N SER A 277 -3.02 -11.45 -8.99
CA SER A 277 -1.80 -10.65 -9.15
C SER A 277 -0.57 -11.38 -8.64
N THR A 278 -0.64 -11.97 -7.44
CA THR A 278 0.48 -12.74 -6.88
C THR A 278 0.78 -13.99 -7.69
N ASN A 279 -0.24 -14.70 -8.18
CA ASN A 279 -0.07 -15.88 -9.01
C ASN A 279 0.56 -15.55 -10.35
N LEU A 280 0.19 -14.41 -10.96
CA LEU A 280 0.82 -13.91 -12.18
C LEU A 280 2.31 -13.64 -11.96
N MET A 281 2.66 -12.91 -10.89
CA MET A 281 4.06 -12.65 -10.53
C MET A 281 4.84 -13.95 -10.31
N LEU A 282 4.28 -14.91 -9.58
CA LEU A 282 4.90 -16.21 -9.34
C LEU A 282 5.07 -17.02 -10.62
N ALA A 283 4.10 -16.97 -11.55
CA ALA A 283 4.20 -17.63 -12.85
C ALA A 283 5.29 -17.01 -13.72
N GLU A 284 5.39 -15.68 -13.74
CA GLU A 284 6.46 -14.96 -14.44
C GLU A 284 7.84 -15.29 -13.85
N THR A 285 7.97 -15.29 -12.52
CA THR A 285 9.21 -15.67 -11.83
C THR A 285 9.60 -17.11 -12.15
N ARG A 286 8.65 -18.06 -12.13
CA ARG A 286 8.90 -19.46 -12.53
C ARG A 286 9.33 -19.57 -13.99
N ARG A 287 8.77 -18.76 -14.89
CA ARG A 287 9.17 -18.73 -16.31
C ARG A 287 10.58 -18.18 -16.48
N GLN A 288 10.97 -17.18 -15.69
CA GLN A 288 12.31 -16.56 -15.73
C GLN A 288 13.38 -17.46 -15.09
N LEU A 289 13.06 -18.22 -14.05
CA LEU A 289 13.97 -19.16 -13.39
C LEU A 289 14.29 -20.43 -14.23
N GLY A 290 13.79 -20.49 -15.46
CA GLY A 290 14.05 -21.59 -16.39
C GLY A 290 13.19 -22.81 -16.11
N ALA A 291 12.41 -23.24 -17.11
CA ALA A 291 11.79 -24.54 -17.07
C ALA A 291 12.90 -25.61 -17.10
N VAL A 292 12.98 -26.41 -16.05
CA VAL A 292 13.84 -27.60 -16.03
C VAL A 292 13.40 -28.49 -17.19
N SER A 293 14.28 -28.70 -18.18
CA SER A 293 13.92 -29.46 -19.38
C SER A 293 13.64 -30.92 -19.02
N GLU A 294 12.72 -31.54 -19.74
CA GLU A 294 12.36 -32.95 -19.51
C GLU A 294 13.59 -33.88 -19.63
N SER A 295 14.57 -33.48 -20.45
CA SER A 295 15.88 -34.13 -20.57
C SER A 295 16.74 -34.09 -19.30
N PHE A 296 16.54 -33.14 -18.38
CA PHE A 296 17.21 -33.11 -17.08
C PHE A 296 16.73 -34.27 -16.20
N PHE A 297 15.42 -34.57 -16.21
CA PHE A 297 14.86 -35.68 -15.42
C PHE A 297 15.24 -37.05 -15.98
N SER A 298 15.48 -37.15 -17.29
CA SER A 298 16.00 -38.36 -17.93
C SER A 298 17.47 -38.68 -17.58
N GLN A 299 18.20 -37.79 -16.89
CA GLN A 299 19.58 -38.07 -16.45
C GLN A 299 19.65 -38.90 -15.16
N PHE A 300 18.56 -38.93 -14.39
CA PHE A 300 18.48 -39.69 -13.14
C PHE A 300 17.96 -41.11 -13.40
N ASN A 301 18.50 -42.11 -12.69
CA ASN A 301 18.15 -43.53 -12.83
C ASN A 301 18.46 -44.16 -14.20
N THR A 302 19.44 -43.64 -14.95
CA THR A 302 19.85 -44.18 -16.25
C THR A 302 20.69 -45.45 -16.18
N CYS A 303 21.21 -45.79 -15.00
CA CYS A 303 21.98 -47.02 -14.77
C CYS A 303 21.37 -47.81 -13.62
N SER A 304 21.12 -49.10 -13.85
CA SER A 304 20.84 -50.06 -12.77
C SER A 304 22.07 -50.21 -11.90
N ARG A 305 21.88 -50.12 -10.59
CA ARG A 305 22.90 -50.43 -9.59
C ARG A 305 23.19 -51.93 -9.52
#